data_AF-A0A4P9K7K0-F1
#
_entry.id   AF-A0A4P9K7K0-F1
#
_cell.length_a   1.000
_cell.length_b   1.000
_cell.length_c   1.000
_cell.angle_alpha   90.00
_cell.angle_beta   90.00
_cell.angle_gamma   90.00
#
_symmetry.space_group_name_H-M   'P 1'
#
loop_
_entity.id
_entity.type
_entity.pdbx_description
1 polymer ?
#
loop_
_entity_poly.entity_id
_entity_poly.type
_entity_poly.pdbx_seq_one_letter_code
_entity_poly.pdbx_strand_id
1 'polypeptide(L)'
;MSRVEPILRYFRILTWIVALLVVMMIWGADYKGLLVFASSIVAVLGVALFAQWSILSNITAGVIVFFAFPARIGDRVEIIDGNASVQGEILEINMFQVILRDDHDEKIIYPNSLLLLRPVIKKSVDSKTRYKGDKTPDFDAKKSHDAIGLAQRMASRR
;
A
#
# COMPACT_ATOMS: atom_id res chain seq x y z
N MET A 1 -4.55 30.93 -7.29
CA MET A 1 -3.27 30.43 -7.83
C MET A 1 -3.34 28.92 -7.91
N SER A 2 -3.41 28.36 -9.11
CA SER A 2 -3.48 26.92 -9.31
C SER A 2 -2.08 26.31 -9.09
N ARG A 3 -2.01 25.16 -8.41
CA ARG A 3 -0.74 24.46 -8.10
C ARG A 3 0.09 24.10 -9.34
N VAL A 4 -0.49 24.24 -10.54
CA VAL A 4 0.11 23.89 -11.84
C VAL A 4 1.02 24.99 -12.40
N GLU A 5 0.86 26.24 -11.98
CA GLU A 5 1.60 27.37 -12.57
C GLU A 5 3.12 27.29 -12.35
N PRO A 6 3.63 26.94 -11.15
CA PRO A 6 5.07 26.73 -10.94
C PRO A 6 5.60 25.53 -11.74
N ILE A 7 4.81 24.46 -11.81
CA ILE A 7 5.19 23.20 -12.47
C ILE A 7 5.43 23.46 -13.97
N LEU A 8 4.51 24.15 -14.64
CA LEU A 8 4.65 24.52 -16.05
C LEU A 8 5.87 25.43 -16.30
N ARG A 9 6.20 26.30 -15.35
CA ARG A 9 7.40 27.16 -15.44
C ARG A 9 8.69 26.32 -15.42
N TYR A 10 8.78 25.34 -14.53
CA TYR A 10 9.94 24.44 -14.47
C TYR A 10 10.07 23.61 -15.74
N PHE A 11 8.97 23.02 -16.23
CA PHE A 11 8.97 22.26 -17.49
C PHE A 11 9.43 23.12 -18.66
N ARG A 12 8.93 24.36 -18.79
CA ARG A 12 9.36 25.26 -19.86
C ARG A 12 10.86 25.54 -19.82
N ILE A 13 11.42 25.82 -18.63
CA ILE A 13 12.86 26.05 -18.47
C ILE A 13 13.65 24.79 -18.86
N LEU A 14 13.22 23.62 -18.38
CA LEU A 14 13.85 22.35 -18.72
C LEU A 14 13.82 22.08 -20.23
N THR A 15 12.69 22.31 -20.90
CA THR A 15 12.57 22.15 -22.36
C THR A 15 13.51 23.08 -23.11
N TRP A 16 13.66 24.35 -22.68
CA TRP A 16 14.62 25.27 -23.28
C TRP A 16 16.08 24.81 -23.11
N ILE A 17 16.44 24.30 -21.93
CA ILE A 17 17.78 23.75 -21.67
C ILE A 17 18.06 22.54 -22.58
N VAL A 18 17.10 21.61 -22.68
CA VAL A 18 17.24 20.42 -23.55
C VAL A 18 17.33 20.82 -25.01
N ALA A 19 16.49 21.75 -25.48
CA ALA A 19 16.53 22.23 -26.85
C ALA A 19 17.89 22.88 -27.19
N LEU A 20 18.44 23.69 -26.28
CA LEU A 20 19.76 24.28 -26.44
C LEU A 20 20.87 23.23 -26.55
N LEU A 21 20.81 22.18 -25.71
CA LEU A 21 21.76 21.07 -25.77
C LEU A 21 21.70 20.32 -27.11
N VAL A 22 20.49 20.05 -27.62
CA VAL A 22 20.29 19.39 -28.91
C VAL A 22 20.86 20.25 -30.05
N VAL A 23 20.62 21.56 -30.04
CA VAL A 23 21.18 22.49 -31.04
C VAL A 23 22.71 22.49 -31.01
N MET A 24 23.33 22.54 -29.82
CA MET A 24 24.79 22.45 -29.69
C MET A 24 25.33 21.12 -30.23
N MET A 25 24.61 20.01 -30.03
CA MET A 25 25.01 18.70 -30.54
C MET A 25 24.98 18.64 -32.07
N ILE A 26 23.96 19.21 -32.71
CA ILE A 26 23.84 19.26 -34.19
C ILE A 26 24.91 20.17 -34.81
N TRP A 27 25.33 21.23 -34.10
CA TRP A 27 26.38 22.16 -34.57
C TRP A 27 27.80 21.55 -34.53
N GLY A 28 27.94 20.25 -34.32
CA GLY A 28 29.23 19.57 -34.36
C GLY A 28 30.08 19.77 -33.09
N ALA A 29 29.44 20.00 -31.95
CA ALA A 29 30.12 19.97 -30.66
C ALA A 29 30.82 18.61 -30.43
N ASP A 30 32.01 18.65 -29.83
CA ASP A 30 32.81 17.47 -29.56
C ASP A 30 32.06 16.44 -28.70
N TYR A 31 31.93 15.21 -29.20
CA TYR A 31 31.30 14.09 -28.50
C TYR A 31 31.93 13.83 -27.13
N LYS A 32 33.25 14.03 -26.99
CA LYS A 32 33.92 13.90 -25.68
C LYS A 32 33.45 14.98 -24.71
N GLY A 33 33.33 16.22 -25.18
CA GLY A 33 32.77 17.33 -24.41
C GLY A 33 31.33 17.05 -23.96
N LEU A 34 30.50 16.48 -24.83
CA LEU A 34 29.13 16.10 -24.49
C LEU A 34 29.06 14.98 -23.45
N LEU A 35 29.93 13.97 -23.55
CA LEU A 35 30.01 12.89 -22.55
C LEU A 35 30.46 13.40 -21.18
N VAL A 36 31.43 14.33 -21.13
CA VAL A 36 31.87 14.97 -19.88
C VAL A 36 30.75 15.84 -19.29
N PHE A 37 30.01 16.56 -20.13
CA PHE A 37 28.86 17.33 -19.67
C PHE A 37 27.74 16.42 -19.15
N ALA A 38 27.41 15.35 -19.86
CA ALA A 38 26.41 14.38 -19.43
C ALA A 38 26.80 13.69 -18.11
N SER A 39 28.06 13.30 -17.95
CA SER A 39 28.55 12.71 -16.70
C SER A 39 28.48 13.72 -15.54
N SER A 40 28.74 15.00 -15.79
CA SER A 40 28.56 16.05 -14.77
C SER A 40 27.10 16.19 -14.31
N ILE A 41 26.13 16.11 -15.23
CA ILE A 41 24.71 16.11 -14.89
C ILE A 41 24.36 14.89 -14.05
N VAL A 42 24.80 13.70 -14.47
CA VAL A 42 24.57 12.46 -13.72
C VAL A 42 25.19 12.54 -12.32
N ALA A 43 26.39 13.12 -12.19
CA ALA A 43 27.04 13.31 -10.89
C ALA A 43 26.22 14.26 -9.99
N VAL A 44 25.77 15.41 -10.50
CA VAL A 44 24.93 16.36 -9.75
C VAL A 44 23.59 15.74 -9.37
N LEU A 45 22.94 15.01 -10.28
CA LEU A 45 21.70 14.29 -9.99
C LEU A 45 21.90 13.20 -8.94
N GLY A 46 23.01 12.46 -9.01
CA GLY A 46 23.39 11.47 -8.01
C GLY A 46 23.53 12.08 -6.62
N VAL A 47 24.24 13.21 -6.50
CA VAL A 47 24.38 13.94 -5.24
C VAL A 47 23.03 14.48 -4.75
N ALA A 48 22.21 15.05 -5.63
CA ALA A 48 20.89 15.55 -5.27
C ALA A 48 19.95 14.44 -4.77
N LEU A 49 19.98 13.26 -5.40
CA LEU A 49 19.22 12.09 -4.96
C LEU A 49 19.73 11.55 -3.64
N PHE A 50 21.04 11.54 -3.43
CA PHE A 50 21.64 11.13 -2.17
C PHE A 50 21.26 12.07 -1.03
N ALA A 51 21.29 13.39 -1.26
CA ALA A 51 20.82 14.38 -0.31
C ALA A 51 19.33 14.18 0.05
N GLN A 52 18.53 13.73 -0.92
CA GLN A 52 17.10 13.48 -0.79
C GLN A 52 16.77 11.98 -0.58
N TRP A 53 17.68 11.23 0.06
CA TRP A 53 17.63 9.77 0.26
C TRP A 53 16.24 9.15 0.50
N SER A 54 15.39 9.85 1.26
CA SER A 54 14.01 9.45 1.54
C SER A 54 13.15 9.19 0.29
N ILE A 55 13.31 9.98 -0.77
CA ILE A 55 12.57 9.79 -2.04
C ILE A 55 12.98 8.47 -2.69
N LEU A 56 14.29 8.23 -2.80
CA LEU A 56 14.80 7.01 -3.41
C LEU A 56 14.42 5.77 -2.60
N SER A 57 14.48 5.87 -1.27
CA SER A 57 14.05 4.84 -0.33
C SER A 57 12.57 4.50 -0.51
N ASN A 58 11.68 5.49 -0.56
CA ASN A 58 10.24 5.27 -0.73
C ASN A 58 9.88 4.69 -2.11
N ILE A 59 10.53 5.14 -3.19
CA ILE A 59 10.31 4.58 -4.55
C ILE A 59 10.74 3.12 -4.58
N THR A 60 11.98 2.83 -4.14
CA THR A 60 12.52 1.47 -4.14
C THR A 60 11.66 0.55 -3.29
N ALA A 61 11.24 1.03 -2.11
CA ALA A 61 10.33 0.32 -1.26
C ALA A 61 8.95 0.12 -1.92
N GLY A 62 8.42 1.11 -2.62
CA GLY A 62 7.15 1.00 -3.35
C GLY A 62 7.17 -0.09 -4.41
N VAL A 63 8.26 -0.19 -5.18
CA VAL A 63 8.46 -1.29 -6.15
C VAL A 63 8.45 -2.64 -5.45
N ILE A 64 9.19 -2.77 -4.34
CA ILE A 64 9.22 -4.03 -3.56
C ILE A 64 7.84 -4.35 -2.98
N VAL A 65 7.14 -3.35 -2.43
CA VAL A 65 5.79 -3.51 -1.88
C VAL A 65 4.83 -4.00 -2.96
N PHE A 66 4.90 -3.42 -4.15
CA PHE A 66 4.02 -3.78 -5.26
C PHE A 66 4.24 -5.20 -5.77
N PHE A 67 5.49 -5.66 -5.88
CA PHE A 67 5.81 -6.95 -6.50
C PHE A 67 6.00 -8.12 -5.53
N ALA A 68 6.59 -7.86 -4.36
CA ALA A 68 7.11 -8.92 -3.48
C ALA A 68 6.41 -8.98 -2.12
N PHE A 69 5.65 -7.96 -1.73
CA PHE A 69 5.01 -7.93 -0.43
C PHE A 69 3.77 -8.84 -0.39
N PRO A 70 3.59 -9.62 0.69
CA PRO A 70 2.54 -10.65 0.74
C PRO A 70 1.13 -10.07 0.93
N ALA A 71 1.00 -8.83 1.42
CA ALA A 71 -0.28 -8.17 1.59
C ALA A 71 -0.65 -7.38 0.34
N ARG A 72 -1.90 -7.51 -0.10
CA ARG A 72 -2.47 -6.87 -1.29
C ARG A 72 -3.58 -5.90 -0.91
N ILE A 73 -4.04 -5.13 -1.89
CA ILE A 73 -5.23 -4.28 -1.76
C ILE A 73 -6.43 -5.14 -1.30
N GLY A 74 -7.14 -4.68 -0.26
CA GLY A 74 -8.24 -5.37 0.40
C GLY A 74 -7.82 -6.26 1.59
N ASP A 75 -6.52 -6.49 1.82
CA ASP A 75 -6.09 -7.22 3.01
C ASP A 75 -6.11 -6.31 4.24
N ARG A 76 -6.57 -6.86 5.38
CA ARG A 76 -6.41 -6.22 6.69
C ARG A 76 -5.05 -6.57 7.28
N VAL A 77 -4.30 -5.54 7.64
CA VAL A 77 -2.94 -5.65 8.19
C VAL A 77 -2.80 -4.87 9.49
N GLU A 78 -1.88 -5.32 10.33
CA GLU A 78 -1.43 -4.63 11.53
C GLU A 78 0.08 -4.38 11.41
N ILE A 79 0.47 -3.11 11.41
CA ILE A 79 1.86 -2.66 11.32
C ILE A 79 2.32 -2.30 12.73
N ILE A 80 3.42 -2.90 13.19
CA ILE A 80 3.98 -2.65 14.52
C ILE A 80 4.97 -1.48 14.45
N ASP A 81 4.65 -0.38 15.11
CA ASP A 81 5.49 0.82 15.17
C ASP A 81 5.88 1.16 16.62
N GLY A 82 6.94 0.50 17.09
CA GLY A 82 7.42 0.66 18.47
C GLY A 82 6.41 0.12 19.47
N ASN A 83 5.90 0.99 20.35
CA ASN A 83 4.90 0.62 21.38
C ASN A 83 3.46 0.77 20.90
N ALA A 84 3.24 1.29 19.69
CA ALA A 84 1.94 1.42 19.06
C ALA A 84 1.82 0.47 17.87
N SER A 85 0.59 0.11 17.49
CA SER A 85 0.33 -0.56 16.24
C SER A 85 -0.72 0.19 15.42
N VAL A 86 -0.55 0.16 14.11
CA VAL A 86 -1.47 0.75 13.15
C VAL A 86 -2.21 -0.40 12.47
N GLN A 87 -3.52 -0.45 12.62
CA GLN A 87 -4.35 -1.47 12.00
C GLN A 87 -5.24 -0.85 10.93
N GLY A 88 -5.38 -1.55 9.81
CA GLY A 88 -6.28 -1.11 8.75
C GLY A 88 -6.30 -2.03 7.54
N GLU A 89 -7.26 -1.79 6.66
CA GLU A 89 -7.36 -2.41 5.35
C GLU A 89 -6.56 -1.63 4.31
N ILE A 90 -5.78 -2.32 3.48
CA ILE A 90 -5.02 -1.68 2.40
C ILE A 90 -5.99 -1.23 1.31
N LEU A 91 -6.17 0.08 1.15
CA LEU A 91 -6.99 0.65 0.08
C LEU A 91 -6.23 0.78 -1.23
N GLU A 92 -4.99 1.26 -1.16
CA GLU A 92 -4.20 1.58 -2.34
C GLU A 92 -2.71 1.50 -2.03
N ILE A 93 -1.93 1.01 -2.99
CA ILE A 93 -0.46 1.01 -2.94
C ILE A 93 0.02 1.99 -4.00
N ASN A 94 0.54 3.14 -3.55
CA ASN A 94 1.15 4.16 -4.41
C ASN A 94 2.67 4.01 -4.44
N MET A 95 3.33 4.73 -5.37
CA MET A 95 4.80 4.70 -5.53
C MET A 95 5.57 5.07 -4.26
N PHE A 96 5.03 5.98 -3.43
CA PHE A 96 5.71 6.49 -2.24
C PHE A 96 5.13 6.01 -0.91
N GLN A 97 3.87 5.58 -0.92
CA GLN A 97 3.10 5.31 0.29
C GLN A 97 1.99 4.29 0.05
N VAL A 98 1.59 3.60 1.11
CA VAL A 98 0.38 2.78 1.16
C VAL A 98 -0.69 3.55 1.92
N ILE A 99 -1.91 3.52 1.40
CA ILE A 99 -3.07 4.11 2.07
C ILE A 99 -3.85 2.98 2.73
N LEU A 100 -4.00 3.09 4.04
CA LEU A 100 -4.76 2.18 4.88
C LEU A 100 -6.06 2.86 5.31
N ARG A 101 -7.09 2.06 5.57
CA ARG A 101 -8.32 2.50 6.23
C ARG A 101 -8.47 1.81 7.56
N ASP A 102 -8.62 2.58 8.62
CA ASP A 102 -8.82 2.04 9.96
C ASP A 102 -10.29 1.65 10.22
N ASP A 103 -10.61 1.23 11.44
CA ASP A 103 -11.98 0.87 11.84
C ASP A 103 -12.94 2.06 11.95
N HIS A 104 -12.43 3.30 11.97
CA HIS A 104 -13.21 4.54 12.02
C HIS A 104 -13.39 5.17 10.63
N ASP A 105 -13.05 4.46 9.55
CA ASP A 105 -13.07 4.94 8.16
C ASP A 105 -12.06 6.07 7.88
N GLU A 106 -11.06 6.26 8.76
CA GLU A 106 -9.99 7.23 8.58
C GLU A 106 -8.89 6.68 7.66
N LYS A 107 -8.35 7.56 6.81
CA LYS A 107 -7.25 7.21 5.88
C LYS A 107 -5.90 7.44 6.54
N ILE A 108 -5.15 6.37 6.74
CA ILE A 108 -3.80 6.41 7.28
C ILE A 108 -2.82 6.27 6.12
N ILE A 109 -1.95 7.27 5.96
CA ILE A 109 -0.95 7.30 4.89
C ILE A 109 0.38 6.83 5.46
N TYR A 110 0.85 5.66 5.02
CA TYR A 110 2.06 5.02 5.53
C TYR A 110 3.17 4.98 4.47
N PRO A 111 4.35 5.58 4.71
CA PRO A 111 5.46 5.55 3.75
C PRO A 111 5.91 4.12 3.43
N ASN A 112 6.18 3.84 2.16
CA ASN A 112 6.58 2.49 1.73
C ASN A 112 7.87 2.02 2.38
N SER A 113 8.84 2.93 2.57
CA SER A 113 10.11 2.61 3.22
C SER A 113 9.93 2.17 4.67
N LEU A 114 9.02 2.83 5.40
CA LEU A 114 8.68 2.41 6.76
C LEU A 114 7.95 1.07 6.75
N LEU A 115 7.04 0.85 5.78
CA LEU A 115 6.24 -0.38 5.72
C LEU A 115 7.13 -1.62 5.63
N LEU A 116 8.18 -1.56 4.83
CA LEU A 116 9.11 -2.66 4.66
C LEU A 116 10.03 -2.88 5.86
N LEU A 117 10.33 -1.83 6.61
CA LEU A 117 11.19 -1.90 7.79
C LEU A 117 10.43 -2.38 9.03
N ARG A 118 9.11 -2.23 9.07
CA ARG A 118 8.30 -2.61 10.22
C ARG A 118 7.74 -4.02 10.09
N PRO A 119 7.59 -4.76 11.20
CA PRO A 119 6.84 -6.01 11.19
C PRO A 119 5.39 -5.76 10.80
N VAL A 120 4.88 -6.58 9.88
CA VAL A 120 3.48 -6.51 9.43
C VAL A 120 2.81 -7.86 9.65
N ILE A 121 1.71 -7.84 10.37
CA ILE A 121 0.86 -9.00 10.63
C ILE A 121 -0.34 -8.91 9.70
N LYS A 122 -0.47 -9.88 8.79
CA LYS A 122 -1.69 -10.04 8.00
C LYS A 122 -2.77 -10.68 8.87
N LYS A 123 -3.87 -9.98 9.11
CA LYS A 123 -5.01 -10.56 9.82
C LYS A 123 -5.86 -11.32 8.80
N SER A 124 -5.96 -12.63 8.97
CA SER A 124 -6.95 -13.42 8.25
C SER A 124 -8.35 -12.97 8.66
N VAL A 125 -9.21 -12.65 7.69
CA VAL A 125 -10.65 -12.56 7.93
C VAL A 125 -11.08 -13.93 8.47
N ASP A 126 -11.29 -14.01 9.79
CA ASP A 126 -11.61 -15.28 10.43
C ASP A 126 -13.03 -15.70 10.04
N SER A 127 -13.10 -16.55 9.01
CA SER A 127 -14.34 -17.18 8.55
C SER A 127 -15.00 -18.04 9.63
N LYS A 128 -14.31 -18.35 10.74
CA LYS A 128 -14.87 -19.15 11.84
C LYS A 128 -15.92 -18.39 12.67
N THR A 129 -15.83 -17.07 12.77
CA THR A 129 -16.85 -16.28 13.48
C THR A 129 -18.17 -16.24 12.72
N ARG A 130 -18.12 -16.24 11.37
CA ARG A 130 -19.31 -16.29 10.50
C ARG A 130 -19.96 -17.68 10.47
N TYR A 131 -19.18 -18.75 10.64
CA TYR A 131 -19.69 -20.13 10.68
C TYR A 131 -20.24 -20.55 12.05
N LYS A 132 -19.91 -19.82 13.13
CA LYS A 132 -20.43 -20.08 14.48
C LYS A 132 -21.75 -19.35 14.76
N GLY A 133 -22.05 -18.25 14.05
CA GLY A 133 -23.30 -17.50 14.17
C GLY A 133 -24.48 -18.07 13.36
N ASP A 134 -24.22 -18.97 12.40
CA ASP A 134 -25.24 -19.57 11.53
C ASP A 134 -25.63 -21.00 11.95
N LYS A 135 -24.99 -21.54 13.00
CA LYS A 135 -25.33 -22.85 13.56
C LYS A 135 -25.95 -22.68 14.94
N THR A 136 -27.27 -22.91 14.95
CA THR A 136 -28.24 -23.11 16.06
C THR A 136 -28.99 -21.87 16.56
N PRO A 137 -30.31 -21.81 16.22
CA PRO A 137 -31.33 -22.30 17.17
C PRO A 137 -32.21 -23.47 16.68
N ASP A 138 -32.25 -23.79 15.38
CA ASP A 138 -33.28 -24.72 14.87
C ASP A 138 -33.01 -26.20 15.23
N PHE A 139 -31.73 -26.59 15.32
CA PHE A 139 -31.36 -27.97 15.69
C PHE A 139 -31.74 -28.31 17.14
N ASP A 140 -31.59 -27.35 18.06
CA ASP A 140 -31.95 -27.53 19.47
C ASP A 140 -33.48 -27.45 19.68
N ALA A 141 -34.17 -26.58 18.93
CA ALA A 141 -35.62 -26.48 18.95
C ALA A 141 -36.27 -27.79 18.44
N LYS A 142 -35.78 -28.34 17.32
CA LYS A 142 -36.30 -29.59 16.75
C LYS A 142 -36.08 -30.79 17.66
N LYS A 143 -34.90 -30.89 18.29
CA LYS A 143 -34.58 -31.98 19.24
C LYS A 143 -35.46 -31.94 20.50
N SER A 144 -35.84 -30.73 20.94
CA SER A 144 -36.72 -30.53 22.09
C SER A 144 -38.17 -30.94 21.77
N HIS A 145 -38.69 -30.56 20.60
CA HIS A 145 -40.01 -30.98 20.13
C HIS A 145 -40.10 -32.50 19.92
N ASP A 146 -39.06 -33.11 19.35
CA ASP A 146 -39.00 -34.56 19.13
C ASP A 146 -38.95 -35.33 20.47
N ALA A 147 -38.26 -34.81 21.49
CA ALA A 147 -38.19 -35.40 22.83
C ALA A 147 -39.52 -35.29 23.60
N ILE A 148 -40.24 -34.17 23.48
CA ILE A 148 -41.54 -33.96 24.12
C ILE A 148 -42.59 -34.92 23.53
N GLY A 149 -42.58 -35.13 22.21
CA GLY A 149 -43.48 -36.09 21.56
C GLY A 149 -43.22 -37.54 21.98
N LEU A 150 -41.96 -37.91 22.23
CA LEU A 150 -41.59 -39.23 22.75
C LEU A 150 -42.06 -39.43 24.20
N ALA A 151 -41.92 -38.43 25.06
CA ALA A 151 -42.37 -38.49 26.44
C ALA A 151 -43.91 -38.63 26.54
N GLN A 152 -44.66 -37.90 25.71
CA GLN A 152 -46.13 -38.00 25.66
C GLN A 152 -46.60 -39.38 25.18
N ARG A 153 -45.90 -39.98 24.19
CA ARG A 153 -46.21 -41.34 23.71
C ARG A 153 -45.88 -42.44 24.72
N MET A 154 -44.92 -42.20 25.62
CA MET A 154 -44.61 -43.13 26.71
C MET A 154 -45.62 -43.04 27.87
N ALA A 155 -46.20 -41.87 28.13
CA ALA A 155 -47.20 -41.67 29.18
C ALA A 155 -48.58 -42.26 28.83
N SER A 156 -48.93 -42.40 27.54
CA SER A 156 -50.23 -42.93 27.09
C SER A 156 -50.28 -44.46 26.92
N ARG A 157 -49.21 -45.18 27.30
CA ARG A 157 -49.10 -46.65 27.19
C ARG A 157 -49.19 -47.37 28.56
N ARG A 158 -49.65 -46.68 29.61
CA ARG A 158 -49.97 -47.27 30.91
C ARG A 158 -51.47 -47.29 31.15
#